data_AF-A0A2G5EY39-F1
#
_entry.id   AF-A0A2G5EY39-F1
#
_cell.length_a   1.000
_cell.length_b   1.000
_cell.length_c   1.000
_cell.angle_alpha   90.00
_cell.angle_beta   90.00
_cell.angle_gamma   90.00
#
_symmetry.space_group_name_H-M   'P 1'
#
loop_
_entity.id
_entity.type
_entity.pdbx_description
1 polymer ?
#
loop_
_entity_poly.entity_id
_entity_poly.type
_entity_poly.pdbx_seq_one_letter_code
_entity_poly.pdbx_strand_id
1 'polypeptide(L)'
;MRNVWPSPSDAHRVLTRFKSLPEMEQSKKMVNQEAFLKQRIGKVREQLRKQQRLNRDEEITQLMNGALIDETGRILKDVQDEELKDLAWMIDKKMNCIHERISSLRNTIVSAPQQINGTGVQTAAEMEDAQRQT
;
A
#
# COMPACT_ATOMS: atom_id res chain seq x y z
N MET A 1 -33.03 -8.57 -36.89
CA MET A 1 -31.58 -8.89 -36.82
C MET A 1 -30.81 -7.71 -37.40
N ARG A 2 -29.85 -7.14 -36.68
CA ARG A 2 -29.00 -6.07 -37.23
C ARG A 2 -27.90 -6.73 -38.06
N ASN A 3 -27.86 -6.48 -39.36
CA ASN A 3 -26.78 -6.97 -40.21
C ASN A 3 -25.52 -6.15 -39.91
N VAL A 4 -24.50 -6.81 -39.32
CA VAL A 4 -23.22 -6.18 -38.92
C VAL A 4 -22.23 -6.14 -40.10
N TRP A 5 -22.61 -6.71 -41.25
CA TRP A 5 -21.75 -6.78 -42.43
C TRP A 5 -21.86 -5.50 -43.27
N PRO A 6 -20.72 -4.89 -43.68
CA PRO A 6 -20.74 -3.74 -44.58
C PRO A 6 -21.26 -4.11 -45.98
N SER A 7 -21.78 -3.14 -46.70
CA SER A 7 -22.07 -3.34 -48.13
C SER A 7 -20.76 -3.63 -48.91
N PRO A 8 -20.81 -4.29 -50.08
CA PRO A 8 -19.61 -4.52 -50.89
C PRO A 8 -18.82 -3.25 -51.20
N SER A 9 -19.51 -2.14 -51.46
CA SER A 9 -18.90 -0.82 -51.72
C SER A 9 -18.19 -0.27 -50.48
N ASP A 10 -18.81 -0.38 -49.30
CA ASP A 10 -18.22 0.07 -48.04
C ASP A 10 -16.99 -0.76 -47.66
N ALA A 11 -17.06 -2.09 -47.83
CA ALA A 11 -15.92 -2.98 -47.63
C ALA A 11 -14.75 -2.61 -48.56
N HIS A 12 -15.04 -2.35 -49.84
CA HIS A 12 -14.04 -1.96 -50.82
C HIS A 12 -13.38 -0.62 -50.47
N ARG A 13 -14.18 0.38 -50.08
CA ARG A 13 -13.66 1.71 -49.66
C ARG A 13 -12.72 1.59 -48.46
N VAL A 14 -13.09 0.80 -47.46
CA VAL A 14 -12.26 0.58 -46.26
C VAL A 14 -10.96 -0.13 -46.61
N LEU A 15 -11.01 -1.18 -47.45
CA LEU A 15 -9.83 -1.91 -47.90
C LEU A 15 -8.87 -1.04 -48.71
N THR A 16 -9.39 -0.23 -49.64
CA THR A 16 -8.57 0.68 -50.45
C THR A 16 -7.87 1.70 -49.57
N ARG A 17 -8.59 2.30 -48.61
CA ARG A 17 -8.00 3.24 -47.64
C ARG A 17 -6.95 2.57 -46.76
N PHE A 18 -7.13 1.32 -46.37
CA PHE A 18 -6.14 0.59 -45.57
C PHE A 18 -4.86 0.34 -46.38
N LYS A 19 -5.00 -0.15 -47.62
CA LYS A 19 -3.88 -0.45 -48.51
C LYS A 19 -3.10 0.80 -48.95
N SER A 20 -3.70 1.99 -48.91
CA SER A 20 -3.02 3.25 -49.22
C SER A 20 -2.15 3.78 -48.07
N LEU A 21 -2.21 3.18 -46.87
CA LEU A 21 -1.37 3.58 -45.74
C LEU A 21 0.05 3.00 -45.88
N PRO A 22 1.09 3.66 -45.33
CA PRO A 22 2.42 3.05 -45.21
C PRO A 22 2.39 1.75 -44.40
N GLU A 23 3.30 0.82 -44.71
CA GLU A 23 3.36 -0.51 -44.06
C GLU A 23 3.43 -0.41 -42.52
N MET A 24 4.17 0.56 -42.01
CA MET A 24 4.29 0.81 -40.57
C MET A 24 2.93 1.13 -39.92
N GLU A 25 2.06 1.89 -40.60
CA GLU A 25 0.73 2.24 -40.09
C GLU A 25 -0.29 1.10 -40.29
N GLN A 26 -0.11 0.27 -41.33
CA GLN A 26 -0.94 -0.93 -41.54
C GLN A 26 -0.74 -1.96 -40.42
N SER A 27 0.51 -2.20 -40.02
CA SER A 27 0.87 -3.23 -39.04
C SER A 27 0.83 -2.75 -37.58
N LYS A 28 0.81 -1.43 -37.35
CA LYS A 28 0.87 -0.78 -36.02
C LYS A 28 -0.04 -1.38 -34.95
N LYS A 29 -1.24 -1.83 -35.34
CA LYS A 29 -2.23 -2.45 -34.45
C LYS A 29 -2.58 -3.89 -34.84
N MET A 30 -1.87 -4.48 -35.80
CA MET A 30 -2.02 -5.91 -36.08
C MET A 30 -1.42 -6.69 -34.93
N VAL A 31 -2.25 -7.52 -34.30
CA VAL A 31 -1.80 -8.43 -33.24
C VAL A 31 -2.19 -9.84 -33.67
N ASN A 32 -1.23 -10.76 -33.64
CA ASN A 32 -1.52 -12.18 -33.81
C ASN A 32 -2.35 -12.67 -32.61
N GLN A 33 -3.45 -13.39 -32.88
CA GLN A 33 -4.30 -13.99 -31.85
C GLN A 33 -3.47 -14.82 -30.85
N GLU A 34 -2.47 -15.56 -31.31
CA GLU A 34 -1.58 -16.33 -30.45
C GLU A 34 -0.78 -15.44 -29.49
N ALA A 35 -0.20 -14.34 -30.00
CA ALA A 35 0.58 -13.40 -29.18
C ALA A 35 -0.31 -12.69 -28.16
N PHE A 36 -1.52 -12.30 -28.55
CA PHE A 36 -2.51 -11.70 -27.65
C PHE A 36 -2.88 -12.67 -26.52
N LEU A 37 -3.18 -13.94 -26.85
CA LEU A 37 -3.53 -14.94 -25.85
C LEU A 37 -2.37 -15.21 -24.88
N LYS A 38 -1.14 -15.35 -25.39
CA LYS A 38 0.06 -15.49 -24.54
C LYS A 38 0.21 -14.32 -23.57
N GLN A 39 0.04 -13.08 -24.06
CA GLN A 39 0.09 -11.88 -23.21
C GLN A 39 -1.00 -11.91 -22.13
N ARG A 40 -2.23 -12.31 -22.49
CA ARG A 40 -3.35 -12.41 -21.55
C ARG A 40 -3.11 -13.46 -20.47
N ILE A 41 -2.60 -14.63 -20.84
CA ILE A 41 -2.22 -15.69 -19.90
C ILE A 41 -1.15 -15.17 -18.93
N GLY A 42 -0.13 -14.47 -19.43
CA GLY A 42 0.90 -13.86 -18.59
C GLY A 42 0.32 -12.89 -17.56
N LYS A 43 -0.58 -11.99 -17.99
CA LYS A 43 -1.25 -11.04 -17.09
C LYS A 43 -2.05 -11.73 -16.00
N VAL A 44 -2.85 -12.74 -16.36
CA VAL A 44 -3.68 -13.48 -15.39
C VAL A 44 -2.80 -14.26 -14.40
N ARG A 45 -1.70 -14.87 -14.87
CA ARG A 45 -0.73 -15.54 -13.99
C ARG A 45 -0.11 -14.58 -12.98
N GLU A 46 0.22 -13.36 -13.38
CA GLU A 46 0.76 -12.37 -12.44
C GLU A 46 -0.27 -11.91 -11.42
N GLN A 47 -1.52 -11.69 -11.85
CA GLN A 47 -2.62 -11.39 -10.95
C GLN A 47 -2.83 -12.51 -9.92
N LEU A 48 -2.78 -13.76 -10.35
CA LEU A 48 -2.89 -14.92 -9.46
C LEU A 48 -1.76 -14.93 -8.42
N ARG A 49 -0.50 -14.74 -8.84
CA ARG A 49 0.64 -14.69 -7.91
C ARG A 49 0.52 -13.55 -6.91
N LYS A 50 0.07 -12.37 -7.36
CA LYS A 50 -0.19 -11.24 -6.48
C LYS A 50 -1.24 -11.60 -5.44
N GLN A 51 -2.34 -12.21 -5.86
CA GLN A 51 -3.41 -12.58 -4.93
C GLN A 51 -2.96 -13.65 -3.94
N GLN A 52 -2.19 -14.65 -4.38
CA GLN A 52 -1.60 -15.66 -3.50
C GLN A 52 -0.70 -15.04 -2.43
N ARG A 53 0.14 -14.07 -2.80
CA ARG A 53 0.97 -13.34 -1.83
C ARG A 53 0.13 -12.54 -0.83
N LEU A 54 -0.89 -11.82 -1.30
CA LEU A 54 -1.77 -11.03 -0.43
C LEU A 54 -2.57 -11.92 0.53
N ASN A 55 -3.08 -13.05 0.03
CA ASN A 55 -3.78 -14.02 0.87
C ASN A 55 -2.83 -14.60 1.93
N ARG A 56 -1.59 -14.93 1.54
CA ARG A 56 -0.59 -15.43 2.46
C ARG A 56 -0.24 -14.42 3.56
N ASP A 57 -0.04 -13.16 3.18
CA ASP A 57 0.20 -12.08 4.14
C ASP A 57 -0.97 -11.92 5.13
N GLU A 58 -2.21 -12.08 4.66
CA GLU A 58 -3.42 -12.01 5.49
C GLU A 58 -3.54 -13.22 6.42
N GLU A 59 -3.31 -14.44 5.93
CA GLU A 59 -3.31 -15.68 6.73
C GLU A 59 -2.30 -15.60 7.89
N ILE A 60 -1.07 -15.16 7.60
CA ILE A 60 -0.02 -15.01 8.62
C ILE A 60 -0.36 -13.86 9.58
N THR A 61 -0.99 -12.78 9.11
CA THR A 61 -1.46 -11.70 9.98
C THR A 61 -2.53 -12.20 10.95
N GLN A 62 -3.48 -13.01 10.49
CA GLN A 62 -4.50 -13.63 11.33
C GLN A 62 -3.90 -14.59 12.34
N LEU A 63 -2.94 -15.42 11.91
CA LEU A 63 -2.20 -16.32 12.79
C LEU A 63 -1.48 -15.56 13.91
N MET A 64 -0.76 -14.49 13.55
CA MET A 64 -0.08 -13.62 14.52
C MET A 64 -1.06 -13.03 15.53
N ASN A 65 -2.17 -12.47 15.07
CA ASN A 65 -3.19 -11.87 15.94
C ASN A 65 -3.82 -12.91 16.88
N GLY A 66 -4.11 -14.11 16.37
CA GLY A 66 -4.59 -15.22 17.20
C GLY A 66 -3.58 -15.62 18.27
N ALA A 67 -2.32 -15.80 17.88
CA ALA A 67 -1.25 -16.17 18.80
C ALA A 67 -0.98 -15.12 19.89
N LEU A 68 -1.21 -13.83 19.60
CA LEU A 68 -1.07 -12.75 20.59
C LEU A 68 -2.15 -12.78 21.69
N ILE A 69 -3.33 -13.31 21.39
CA ILE A 69 -4.47 -13.36 22.31
C ILE A 69 -4.58 -14.74 22.99
N ASP A 70 -3.92 -15.76 22.42
CA ASP A 70 -3.95 -17.12 22.94
C ASP A 70 -3.07 -17.29 24.18
N GLU A 71 -3.68 -17.15 25.35
CA GLU A 71 -3.05 -17.42 26.65
C GLU A 71 -2.60 -18.88 26.83
N THR A 72 -3.13 -19.81 26.03
CA THR A 72 -2.84 -21.24 26.14
C THR A 72 -1.71 -21.71 25.23
N GLY A 73 -1.26 -20.86 24.31
CA GLY A 73 -0.17 -21.16 23.35
C GLY A 73 -0.43 -22.38 22.48
N ARG A 74 -1.70 -22.71 22.21
CA ARG A 74 -2.11 -23.87 21.41
C ARG A 74 -2.19 -23.56 19.92
N ILE A 75 -2.50 -22.31 19.55
CA ILE A 75 -2.67 -21.92 18.14
C ILE A 75 -1.42 -22.23 17.31
N LEU A 76 -0.23 -22.07 17.90
CA LEU A 76 1.04 -22.32 17.19
C LEU A 76 1.47 -23.79 17.16
N LYS A 77 0.77 -24.71 17.84
CA LYS A 77 1.19 -26.12 17.94
C LYS A 77 0.95 -26.92 16.66
N ASP A 78 -0.09 -26.56 15.91
CA ASP A 78 -0.51 -27.30 14.71
C ASP A 78 -0.17 -26.56 13.40
N VAL A 79 0.70 -25.54 13.48
CA VAL A 79 1.09 -24.68 12.35
C VAL A 79 2.22 -25.34 11.56
N GLN A 80 2.19 -25.23 10.23
CA GLN A 80 3.24 -25.78 9.38
C GLN A 80 4.55 -25.00 9.50
N ASP A 81 5.69 -25.65 9.27
CA ASP A 81 7.01 -25.02 9.36
C ASP A 81 7.16 -23.80 8.43
N GLU A 82 6.56 -23.85 7.24
CA GLU A 82 6.54 -22.73 6.30
C GLU A 82 5.75 -21.52 6.86
N GLU A 83 4.62 -21.77 7.53
CA GLU A 83 3.83 -20.75 8.20
C GLU A 83 4.57 -20.13 9.37
N LEU A 84 5.29 -20.94 10.14
CA LEU A 84 6.12 -20.44 11.24
C LEU A 84 7.27 -19.57 10.73
N LYS A 85 7.90 -19.92 9.61
CA LYS A 85 8.96 -19.09 8.99
C LYS A 85 8.40 -17.76 8.50
N ASP A 86 7.26 -17.78 7.82
CA ASP A 86 6.61 -16.55 7.35
C ASP A 86 6.17 -15.65 8.53
N LEU A 87 5.66 -16.27 9.60
CA LEU A 87 5.30 -15.58 10.84
C LEU A 87 6.52 -14.93 11.51
N ALA A 88 7.63 -15.67 11.65
CA ALA A 88 8.86 -15.15 12.23
C ALA A 88 9.37 -13.92 11.45
N TRP A 89 9.40 -14.02 10.11
CA TRP A 89 9.79 -12.90 9.25
C TRP A 89 8.86 -11.68 9.41
N MET A 90 7.55 -11.91 9.52
CA MET A 90 6.58 -10.84 9.71
C MET A 90 6.74 -10.12 11.05
N ILE A 91 7.02 -10.87 12.12
CA ILE A 91 7.30 -10.32 13.45
C ILE A 91 8.55 -9.45 13.40
N ASP A 92 9.64 -9.96 12.83
CA ASP A 92 10.89 -9.20 12.67
C ASP A 92 10.67 -7.90 11.89
N LYS A 93 9.91 -7.96 10.80
CA LYS A 93 9.55 -6.79 10.00
C LYS A 93 8.76 -5.76 10.83
N LYS A 94 7.73 -6.19 11.56
CA LYS A 94 6.93 -5.28 12.41
C LYS A 94 7.77 -4.69 13.53
N MET A 95 8.66 -5.47 14.15
CA MET A 95 9.57 -5.01 15.19
C MET A 95 10.52 -3.93 14.65
N ASN A 96 11.07 -4.14 13.46
CA ASN A 96 11.90 -3.14 12.78
C ASN A 96 11.12 -1.85 12.48
N CYS A 97 9.89 -1.94 11.96
CA CYS A 97 9.06 -0.75 11.72
C CYS A 97 8.75 0.01 13.02
N ILE A 98 8.49 -0.70 14.12
CA ILE A 98 8.30 -0.08 15.45
C ILE A 98 9.58 0.63 15.89
N HIS A 99 10.74 -0.02 15.73
CA HIS A 99 12.03 0.57 16.08
C HIS A 99 12.36 1.83 15.26
N GLU A 100 12.13 1.80 13.95
CA GLU A 100 12.29 2.94 13.05
C GLU A 100 11.34 4.09 13.45
N ARG A 101 10.08 3.76 13.79
CA ARG A 101 9.09 4.75 14.22
C ARG A 101 9.49 5.41 15.54
N ILE A 102 9.94 4.64 16.53
CA ILE A 102 10.43 5.15 17.82
C ILE A 102 11.63 6.08 17.60
N SER A 103 12.58 5.66 16.77
CA SER A 103 13.77 6.46 16.46
C SER A 103 13.41 7.76 15.75
N SER A 104 12.48 7.70 14.79
CA SER A 104 11.98 8.88 14.08
C SER A 104 11.31 9.88 15.04
N LEU A 105 10.45 9.39 15.94
CA LEU A 105 9.77 10.23 16.95
C LEU A 105 10.76 10.92 17.89
N ARG A 106 11.75 10.17 18.39
CA ARG A 106 12.80 10.70 19.25
C ARG A 106 13.60 11.81 18.57
N ASN A 107 13.94 11.63 17.29
CA ASN A 107 14.64 12.66 16.52
C ASN A 107 13.78 13.92 16.31
N THR A 108 12.47 13.77 16.13
CA THR A 108 11.54 14.91 16.05
C THR A 108 11.42 15.65 17.38
N ILE A 109 11.38 14.95 18.52
CA ILE A 109 11.32 15.56 19.86
C ILE A 109 12.60 16.34 20.16
N VAL A 110 13.77 15.80 19.81
CA VAL A 110 15.07 16.47 20.02
C VAL A 110 15.24 17.70 19.11
N SER A 111 14.52 17.77 17.98
CA SER A 111 14.66 18.85 16.99
C SER A 111 13.62 19.98 17.14
N ALA A 112 12.67 19.89 18.07
CA ALA A 112 11.75 20.98 18.35
C ALA A 112 12.45 22.05 19.22
N PRO A 113 12.59 23.32 18.80
CA PRO A 113 13.11 24.36 19.67
C PRO A 113 12.10 24.58 20.80
N GLN A 114 12.51 24.33 22.04
CA GLN A 114 11.80 24.84 23.21
C GLN A 114 11.81 26.36 23.14
N GLN A 115 10.70 26.96 22.71
CA GLN A 115 10.44 28.38 22.99
C GLN A 115 10.10 28.48 24.48
N ILE A 116 11.14 28.59 25.30
CA ILE A 116 11.01 28.98 26.70
C ILE A 116 10.72 30.49 26.67
N ASN A 117 9.46 30.86 26.44
CA ASN A 117 9.02 32.22 26.70
C ASN A 117 9.02 32.43 28.21
N GLY A 118 10.12 32.98 28.70
CA GLY A 118 10.22 33.50 30.05
C GLY A 118 9.24 34.65 30.22
N THR A 119 8.26 34.46 31.09
CA THR A 119 7.51 35.55 31.70
C THR A 119 7.55 35.34 33.21
N GLY A 120 8.69 35.73 33.80
CA GLY A 120 8.87 35.84 35.23
C GLY A 120 8.50 37.23 35.74
N VAL A 121 7.41 37.26 36.49
CA VAL A 121 7.17 38.07 37.71
C VAL A 121 7.05 39.59 37.58
N GLN A 122 5.85 40.11 37.88
CA GLN A 122 5.63 41.03 39.01
C GLN A 122 4.12 41.27 39.23
N THR A 123 3.52 40.45 40.10
CA THR A 123 2.31 40.82 40.87
C THR A 123 2.44 40.19 42.25
N ALA A 124 3.04 40.92 43.20
CA ALA A 124 2.89 40.72 44.65
C ALA A 124 3.64 41.83 45.40
N ALA A 125 3.01 43.00 45.55
CA ALA A 125 3.36 43.97 46.59
C ALA A 125 2.22 44.98 46.74
N GLU A 126 1.09 44.57 47.31
CA GLU A 126 0.05 45.48 47.80
C GLU A 126 -0.89 44.71 48.74
N MET A 127 -0.37 44.31 49.91
CA MET A 127 -1.19 43.88 51.05
C MET A 127 -0.38 43.98 52.35
N GLU A 128 0.21 45.16 52.64
CA GLU A 128 0.68 45.46 54.00
C GLU A 128 0.87 46.97 54.22
N ASP A 129 -0.21 47.77 54.14
CA ASP A 129 -0.22 49.12 54.75
C ASP A 129 -1.63 49.72 54.91
N ALA A 130 -2.54 48.96 55.55
CA ALA A 130 -3.81 49.50 56.05
C ALA A 130 -4.00 49.22 57.56
N GLN A 131 -2.90 49.27 58.31
CA GLN A 131 -2.90 49.19 59.77
C GLN A 131 -1.92 50.22 60.34
N ARG A 132 -2.17 51.51 60.10
CA ARG A 132 -1.56 52.66 60.81
C ARG A 132 -2.27 53.99 60.51
N GLN A 133 -3.53 54.11 60.94
CA GLN A 133 -4.26 55.36 61.20
C GLN A 133 -5.58 54.96 61.91
N THR A 134 -5.56 54.64 63.20
CA THR A 134 -5.70 55.58 64.33
C THR A 134 -4.79 56.79 64.34
#